data_AF-A0A1M6K9V2-F1
#
_entry.id   AF-A0A1M6K9V2-F1
#
_cell.length_a   1.000
_cell.length_b   1.000
_cell.length_c   1.000
_cell.angle_alpha   90.00
_cell.angle_beta   90.00
_cell.angle_gamma   90.00
#
_symmetry.space_group_name_H-M   'P 1'
#
loop_
_entity.id
_entity.type
_entity.pdbx_description
1 polymer ?
#
loop_
_entity_poly.entity_id
_entity_poly.type
_entity_poly.pdbx_seq_one_letter_code
_entity_poly.pdbx_strand_id
1 'polypeptide(L)'
;MKKDFFRLFRFQGPISIVYYIAFAGLLWYLIIPHTSLYYKSNIFDPFSQKINAEDIVLKKGEEFHIYLLRLNKRVSFSSTDIKVADVNIFGTVTAFRPGTTFIRIRFDGKERKCRVRVIDISRKKLVLSKWNGSRLYIKGPNGRVKWYSGNKKVATVSRFGKVRARKKGSAVIYARVEGKLLTCQVTVK
;
A
#
# COMPACT_ATOMS: atom_id res chain seq x y z
N MET A 1 -0.27 -39.68 39.65
CA MET A 1 -0.07 -39.65 38.19
C MET A 1 1.02 -38.71 37.66
N LYS A 2 1.38 -37.58 38.31
CA LYS A 2 2.45 -36.68 37.80
C LYS A 2 3.91 -37.06 38.17
N LYS A 3 4.12 -38.02 39.09
CA LYS A 3 5.46 -38.35 39.63
C LYS A 3 6.26 -39.33 38.75
N ASP A 4 5.64 -40.02 37.80
CA ASP A 4 6.32 -41.01 36.95
C ASP A 4 6.86 -40.43 35.63
N PHE A 5 6.33 -39.30 35.15
CA PHE A 5 6.77 -38.68 33.90
C PHE A 5 8.24 -38.19 33.97
N PHE A 6 8.68 -37.72 35.14
CA PHE A 6 10.04 -37.20 35.34
C PHE A 6 11.10 -38.29 35.57
N ARG A 7 10.72 -39.57 35.70
CA ARG A 7 11.69 -40.68 35.81
C ARG A 7 12.37 -41.02 34.48
N LEU A 8 11.73 -40.69 33.35
CA LEU A 8 12.26 -40.89 31.99
C LEU A 8 13.39 -39.92 31.59
N PHE A 9 13.64 -38.88 32.40
CA PHE A 9 14.65 -37.85 32.13
C PHE A 9 15.80 -37.85 33.15
N ARG A 10 16.06 -38.97 33.82
CA ARG A 10 17.25 -39.10 34.67
C ARG A 10 18.48 -39.37 33.80
N PHE A 11 19.37 -38.39 33.69
CA PHE A 11 20.69 -38.55 33.08
C PHE A 11 21.49 -39.64 33.82
N GLN A 12 21.62 -40.82 33.22
CA GLN A 12 22.41 -41.96 33.76
C GLN A 12 23.74 -42.14 33.00
N GLY A 13 24.47 -41.04 32.78
CA GLY A 13 25.82 -41.06 32.20
C GLY A 13 25.89 -40.72 30.70
N PRO A 14 27.08 -40.78 30.09
CA PRO A 14 27.38 -40.20 28.77
C PRO A 14 26.56 -40.81 27.62
N ILE A 15 26.15 -42.06 27.74
CA ILE A 15 25.32 -42.77 26.76
C ILE A 15 23.93 -42.13 26.63
N SER A 16 23.39 -41.59 27.73
CA SER A 16 22.09 -40.89 27.71
C SER A 16 22.15 -39.56 26.95
N ILE A 17 23.28 -38.85 27.00
CA ILE A 17 23.50 -37.60 26.26
C ILE A 17 23.48 -37.86 24.75
N VAL A 18 24.17 -38.91 24.30
CA VAL A 18 24.19 -39.31 22.88
C VAL A 18 22.78 -39.65 22.40
N TYR A 19 21.99 -40.34 23.24
CA TYR A 19 20.60 -40.66 22.92
C TYR A 19 19.71 -39.41 22.80
N TYR A 20 19.84 -38.43 23.70
CA TYR A 20 19.08 -37.18 23.60
C TYR A 20 19.49 -36.33 22.40
N ILE A 21 20.78 -36.31 22.02
CA ILE A 21 21.25 -35.61 20.81
C ILE A 21 20.71 -36.29 19.56
N ALA A 22 20.77 -37.62 19.49
CA ALA A 22 20.20 -38.40 18.39
C ALA A 22 18.68 -38.21 18.30
N PHE A 23 17.99 -38.24 19.43
CA PHE A 23 16.55 -38.01 19.51
C PHE A 23 16.16 -36.57 19.13
N ALA A 24 16.94 -35.55 19.53
CA ALA A 24 16.73 -34.18 19.11
C ALA A 24 16.98 -33.98 17.60
N GLY A 25 18.01 -34.62 17.04
CA GLY A 25 18.26 -34.64 15.60
C GLY A 25 17.13 -35.33 14.82
N LEU A 26 16.58 -36.42 15.36
CA LEU A 26 15.46 -37.14 14.79
C LEU A 26 14.16 -36.32 14.86
N LEU A 27 13.91 -35.62 15.97
CA LEU A 27 12.81 -34.65 16.10
C LEU A 27 12.98 -33.47 15.12
N TRP A 28 14.20 -32.93 14.97
CA TRP A 28 14.51 -31.89 13.99
C TRP A 28 14.21 -32.37 12.56
N TYR A 29 14.62 -33.58 12.22
CA TYR A 29 14.38 -34.18 10.90
C TYR A 29 12.90 -34.49 10.62
N LEU A 30 12.16 -35.00 11.60
CA LEU A 30 10.75 -35.39 11.40
C LEU A 30 9.76 -34.26 11.58
N ILE A 31 10.01 -33.30 12.49
CA ILE A 31 9.01 -32.28 12.83
C ILE A 31 9.18 -31.05 11.94
N ILE A 32 10.41 -30.57 11.75
CA ILE A 32 10.64 -29.27 11.13
C ILE A 32 10.11 -29.19 9.69
N PRO A 33 10.44 -30.10 8.76
CA PRO A 33 9.93 -30.02 7.38
C PRO A 33 8.41 -30.10 7.26
N HIS A 34 7.71 -30.59 8.30
CA HIS A 34 6.25 -30.66 8.37
C HIS A 34 5.62 -29.54 9.21
N THR A 35 6.41 -28.63 9.79
CA THR A 35 5.92 -27.45 10.50
C THR A 35 5.98 -26.20 9.62
N SER A 36 5.10 -25.23 9.92
CA SER A 36 5.09 -23.92 9.25
C SER A 36 6.39 -23.12 9.42
N LEU A 37 7.27 -23.53 10.35
CA LEU A 37 8.57 -22.92 10.60
C LEU A 37 9.57 -23.19 9.46
N TYR A 38 9.56 -24.38 8.85
CA TYR A 38 10.44 -24.72 7.72
C TYR A 38 10.12 -23.94 6.44
N TYR A 39 8.83 -23.68 6.20
CA TYR A 39 8.35 -22.88 5.08
C TYR A 39 8.38 -21.37 5.35
N LYS A 40 8.75 -20.94 6.56
CA LYS A 40 8.98 -19.53 6.89
C LYS A 40 10.37 -19.12 6.42
N SER A 41 10.58 -19.12 5.10
CA SER A 41 11.83 -18.77 4.42
C SER A 41 12.26 -17.31 4.57
N ASN A 42 11.44 -16.46 5.19
CA ASN A 42 11.80 -15.07 5.48
C ASN A 42 12.31 -14.96 6.91
N ILE A 43 13.53 -15.47 7.11
CA ILE A 43 14.44 -14.94 8.13
C ILE A 43 14.53 -13.43 7.86
N PHE A 44 14.35 -12.61 8.89
CA PHE A 44 14.51 -11.15 8.80
C PHE A 44 15.86 -10.86 8.15
N ASP A 45 15.86 -10.46 6.88
CA ASP A 45 17.08 -10.11 6.15
C ASP A 45 17.27 -8.59 6.28
N PRO A 46 18.17 -8.13 7.17
CA PRO A 46 18.43 -6.70 7.38
C PRO A 46 19.06 -6.02 6.15
N PHE A 47 19.46 -6.81 5.14
CA PHE A 47 19.99 -6.37 3.85
C PHE A 47 19.04 -6.62 2.68
N SER A 48 17.78 -7.04 2.94
CA SER A 48 16.81 -7.23 1.87
C SER A 48 16.64 -5.94 1.06
N GLN A 49 16.95 -6.03 -0.22
CA GLN A 49 16.88 -4.92 -1.16
C GLN A 49 15.42 -4.48 -1.30
N LYS A 50 15.07 -3.46 -0.53
CA LYS A 50 13.71 -2.94 -0.39
C LYS A 50 13.54 -1.71 -1.27
N ILE A 51 12.41 -1.64 -1.94
CA ILE A 51 12.00 -0.43 -2.66
C ILE A 51 11.55 0.61 -1.62
N ASN A 52 11.76 1.89 -1.88
CA ASN A 52 11.27 2.95 -0.99
C ASN A 52 9.77 2.83 -0.66
N ALA A 53 8.95 2.39 -1.62
CA ALA A 53 7.53 2.10 -1.44
C ALA A 53 7.08 0.94 -2.35
N GLU A 54 6.21 0.06 -1.82
CA GLU A 54 5.63 -1.06 -2.57
C GLU A 54 4.19 -0.79 -3.02
N ASP A 55 3.46 0.12 -2.34
CA ASP A 55 2.13 0.58 -2.71
C ASP A 55 2.07 2.10 -2.55
N ILE A 56 1.82 2.80 -3.65
CA ILE A 56 1.70 4.26 -3.68
C ILE A 56 0.36 4.70 -4.25
N VAL A 57 -0.20 5.75 -3.64
CA VAL A 57 -1.37 6.45 -4.16
C VAL A 57 -0.93 7.79 -4.71
N LEU A 58 -1.25 8.07 -5.97
CA LEU A 58 -0.92 9.33 -6.64
C LEU A 58 -2.20 10.03 -7.10
N LYS A 59 -2.21 11.35 -6.99
CA LYS A 59 -3.22 12.16 -7.69
C LYS A 59 -2.86 12.23 -9.17
N LYS A 60 -3.85 12.34 -10.05
CA LYS A 60 -3.58 12.61 -11.47
C LYS A 60 -2.69 13.86 -11.62
N GLY A 61 -1.57 13.70 -12.32
CA GLY A 61 -0.53 14.73 -12.54
C GLY A 61 0.50 14.82 -11.43
N GLU A 62 0.44 13.98 -10.40
CA GLU A 62 1.47 13.89 -9.37
C GLU A 62 2.60 12.96 -9.81
N GLU A 63 3.81 13.25 -9.32
CA GLU A 63 5.01 12.46 -9.58
C GLU A 63 5.55 11.84 -8.30
N PHE A 64 6.22 10.71 -8.43
CA PHE A 64 6.86 10.03 -7.31
C PHE A 64 8.15 9.35 -7.75
N HIS A 65 9.23 9.61 -7.04
CA HIS A 65 10.53 9.01 -7.35
C HIS A 65 10.69 7.66 -6.65
N ILE A 66 10.85 6.60 -7.42
CA ILE A 66 11.09 5.23 -6.94
C ILE A 66 12.57 4.91 -7.04
N TYR A 67 13.14 4.39 -5.96
CA TYR A 67 14.51 3.91 -5.92
C TYR A 67 14.63 2.69 -5.00
N LEU A 68 15.67 1.88 -5.23
CA LEU A 68 16.03 0.76 -4.38
C LEU A 68 16.96 1.24 -3.28
N LEU A 69 16.65 0.89 -2.04
CA LEU A 69 17.49 1.22 -0.90
C LEU A 69 18.80 0.45 -0.98
N ARG A 70 19.92 1.15 -0.74
CA ARG A 70 21.27 0.57 -0.63
C ARG A 70 21.72 -0.21 -1.88
N LEU A 71 21.25 0.19 -3.07
CA LEU A 71 21.68 -0.40 -4.34
C LEU A 71 22.45 0.64 -5.16
N ASN A 72 23.71 0.33 -5.49
CA ASN A 72 24.55 1.15 -6.38
C ASN A 72 24.73 0.48 -7.76
N LYS A 73 23.70 -0.21 -8.23
CA LYS A 73 23.71 -0.92 -9.52
C LYS A 73 22.69 -0.31 -10.47
N ARG A 74 22.91 -0.53 -11.77
CA ARG A 74 21.96 -0.14 -12.80
C ARG A 74 20.64 -0.88 -12.62
N VAL A 75 19.56 -0.13 -12.67
CA VAL A 75 18.18 -0.62 -12.57
C VAL A 75 17.46 -0.26 -13.85
N SER A 76 16.51 -1.10 -14.27
CA SER A 76 15.60 -0.79 -15.37
C SER A 76 14.17 -0.75 -14.85
N PHE A 77 13.44 0.30 -15.22
CA PHE A 77 12.05 0.51 -14.87
C PHE A 77 11.14 0.20 -16.06
N SER A 78 9.97 -0.33 -15.79
CA SER A 78 8.91 -0.47 -16.80
C SER A 78 7.53 -0.38 -16.14
N SER A 79 6.55 0.19 -16.84
CA SER A 79 5.16 0.20 -16.39
C SER A 79 4.37 -0.92 -17.06
N THR A 80 3.48 -1.56 -16.32
CA THR A 80 2.55 -2.54 -16.89
C THR A 80 1.42 -1.86 -17.68
N ASP A 81 1.07 -0.62 -17.32
CA ASP A 81 0.10 0.22 -18.04
C ASP A 81 0.56 1.68 -18.01
N ILE A 82 1.18 2.11 -19.11
CA ILE A 82 1.72 3.46 -19.34
C ILE A 82 0.60 4.51 -19.35
N LYS A 83 -0.63 4.13 -19.75
CA LYS A 83 -1.77 5.07 -19.78
C LYS A 83 -2.20 5.47 -18.38
N VAL A 84 -2.03 4.60 -17.39
CA VAL A 84 -2.32 4.88 -15.98
C VAL A 84 -1.18 5.67 -15.35
N ALA A 85 0.03 5.15 -15.40
CA ALA A 85 1.24 5.85 -14.97
C ALA A 85 2.46 5.35 -15.75
N ASP A 86 3.37 6.26 -16.07
CA ASP A 86 4.64 5.95 -16.73
C ASP A 86 5.81 6.20 -15.80
N VAL A 87 6.97 5.63 -16.13
CA VAL A 87 8.20 5.76 -15.35
C VAL A 87 9.37 6.09 -16.26
N ASN A 88 10.13 7.12 -15.90
CA ASN A 88 11.33 7.49 -16.64
C ASN A 88 12.54 6.61 -16.26
N ILE A 89 13.64 6.76 -17.01
CA ILE A 89 14.88 6.02 -16.77
C ILE A 89 15.50 6.27 -15.39
N PHE A 90 15.18 7.42 -14.78
CA PHE A 90 15.65 7.80 -13.44
C PHE A 90 14.75 7.25 -12.32
N GLY A 91 13.64 6.57 -12.63
CA GLY A 91 12.72 6.03 -11.63
C GLY A 91 11.63 7.00 -11.18
N THR A 92 11.47 8.14 -11.85
CA THR A 92 10.36 9.08 -11.58
C THR A 92 9.10 8.59 -12.27
N VAL A 93 8.06 8.33 -11.48
CA VAL A 93 6.76 7.84 -11.92
C VAL A 93 5.79 9.01 -12.04
N THR A 94 5.20 9.21 -13.21
CA THR A 94 4.22 10.27 -13.48
C THR A 94 2.82 9.68 -13.66
N ALA A 95 1.84 10.18 -12.92
CA ALA A 95 0.47 9.67 -12.92
C ALA A 95 -0.44 10.36 -13.98
N PHE A 96 -1.01 9.59 -14.90
CA PHE A 96 -1.80 10.14 -16.02
C PHE A 96 -3.31 9.88 -15.91
N ARG A 97 -3.73 8.64 -15.71
CA ARG A 97 -5.15 8.25 -15.70
C ARG A 97 -5.51 7.51 -14.42
N PRO A 98 -6.72 7.73 -13.86
CA PRO A 98 -7.16 6.97 -12.70
C PRO A 98 -7.21 5.47 -13.00
N GLY A 99 -6.61 4.66 -12.14
CA GLY A 99 -6.44 3.23 -12.37
C GLY A 99 -5.42 2.60 -11.43
N THR A 100 -5.19 1.29 -11.58
CA THR A 100 -4.10 0.57 -10.90
C THR A 100 -3.11 0.12 -11.95
N THR A 101 -1.81 0.35 -11.72
CA THR A 101 -0.73 -0.21 -12.53
C THR A 101 0.38 -0.72 -11.62
N PHE A 102 1.32 -1.47 -12.19
CA PHE A 102 2.51 -1.92 -11.50
C PHE A 102 3.74 -1.42 -12.24
N ILE A 103 4.61 -0.74 -11.50
CA ILE A 103 5.96 -0.39 -11.94
C ILE A 103 6.87 -1.56 -11.56
N ARG A 104 7.49 -2.16 -12.57
CA ARG A 104 8.44 -3.26 -12.43
C ARG A 104 9.85 -2.69 -12.43
N ILE A 105 10.59 -3.02 -11.39
CA ILE A 105 12.00 -2.65 -11.23
C ILE A 105 12.81 -3.94 -11.38
N ARG A 106 13.66 -4.00 -12.40
CA ARG A 106 14.54 -5.13 -12.66
C ARG A 106 15.99 -4.76 -12.37
N PHE A 107 16.69 -5.67 -11.69
CA PHE A 107 18.09 -5.54 -11.28
C PHE A 107 18.66 -6.94 -11.06
N ASP A 108 19.89 -7.21 -11.49
CA ASP A 108 20.59 -8.49 -11.26
C ASP A 108 19.73 -9.75 -11.57
N GLY A 109 18.91 -9.72 -12.64
CA GLY A 109 18.01 -10.82 -12.99
C GLY A 109 16.79 -11.01 -12.07
N LYS A 110 16.65 -10.19 -11.03
CA LYS A 110 15.50 -10.15 -10.11
C LYS A 110 14.51 -9.06 -10.53
N GLU A 111 13.24 -9.26 -10.17
CA GLU A 111 12.17 -8.30 -10.40
C GLU A 111 11.46 -7.96 -9.08
N ARG A 112 11.19 -6.67 -8.89
CA ARG A 112 10.32 -6.15 -7.84
C ARG A 112 9.20 -5.33 -8.45
N LYS A 113 8.07 -5.25 -7.75
CA LYS A 113 6.86 -4.57 -8.23
C LYS A 113 6.43 -3.52 -7.21
N CYS A 114 6.22 -2.30 -7.67
CA CYS A 114 5.53 -1.25 -6.94
C CYS A 114 4.13 -1.11 -7.52
N ARG A 115 3.11 -1.27 -6.68
CA ARG A 115 1.72 -1.00 -7.04
C ARG A 115 1.49 0.51 -7.03
N VAL A 116 0.96 1.03 -8.12
CA VAL A 116 0.64 2.45 -8.28
C VAL A 116 -0.87 2.59 -8.48
N ARG A 117 -1.51 3.34 -7.58
CA ARG A 117 -2.93 3.64 -7.62
C ARG A 117 -3.13 5.11 -7.90
N VAL A 118 -3.66 5.41 -9.09
CA VAL A 118 -3.92 6.78 -9.50
C VAL A 118 -5.37 7.12 -9.21
N ILE A 119 -5.57 8.21 -8.47
CA ILE A 119 -6.88 8.74 -8.10
C ILE A 119 -7.10 10.14 -8.67
N ASP A 120 -8.34 10.46 -9.00
CA ASP A 120 -8.74 11.80 -9.41
C ASP A 120 -10.16 12.10 -8.92
N ILE A 121 -10.51 13.37 -8.78
CA ILE A 121 -11.87 13.78 -8.43
C ILE A 121 -12.73 13.86 -9.69
N SER A 122 -14.02 13.53 -9.58
CA SER A 122 -14.92 13.51 -10.74
C SER A 122 -14.95 14.84 -11.51
N ARG A 123 -14.91 15.96 -10.78
CA ARG A 123 -14.88 17.33 -11.31
C ARG A 123 -14.01 18.23 -10.43
N LYS A 124 -13.14 19.03 -11.04
CA LYS A 124 -12.32 20.04 -10.33
C LYS A 124 -13.04 21.38 -10.14
N LYS A 125 -14.01 21.69 -11.01
CA LYS A 125 -14.85 22.89 -10.94
C LYS A 125 -16.31 22.47 -11.07
N LEU A 126 -17.18 23.08 -10.27
CA LEU A 126 -18.60 22.82 -10.24
C LEU A 126 -19.34 24.16 -10.06
N VAL A 127 -20.32 24.42 -10.91
CA VAL A 127 -21.20 25.59 -10.79
C VAL A 127 -22.59 25.07 -10.46
N LEU A 128 -23.20 25.59 -9.40
CA LEU A 128 -24.53 25.21 -8.93
C LEU A 128 -25.40 26.45 -8.71
N SER A 129 -26.70 26.32 -8.94
CA SER A 129 -27.68 27.29 -8.45
C SER A 129 -27.98 27.03 -6.98
N LYS A 130 -28.47 28.06 -6.27
CA LYS A 130 -28.96 27.90 -4.89
C LYS A 130 -29.92 26.71 -4.76
N TRP A 131 -29.80 25.93 -3.68
CA TRP A 131 -30.58 24.72 -3.37
C TRP A 131 -30.36 23.50 -4.27
N ASN A 132 -29.63 23.64 -5.39
CA ASN A 132 -29.23 22.50 -6.19
C ASN A 132 -28.06 21.73 -5.57
N GLY A 133 -27.91 20.49 -6.01
CA GLY A 133 -26.83 19.61 -5.56
C GLY A 133 -26.25 18.78 -6.69
N SER A 134 -25.03 18.33 -6.49
CA SER A 134 -24.35 17.39 -7.38
C SER A 134 -23.54 16.39 -6.57
N ARG A 135 -23.31 15.20 -7.14
CA ARG A 135 -22.52 14.17 -6.49
C ARG A 135 -21.09 14.21 -7.01
N LEU A 136 -20.15 14.46 -6.10
CA LEU A 136 -18.74 14.23 -6.34
C LEU A 136 -18.39 12.79 -5.94
N TYR A 137 -17.51 12.18 -6.71
CA TYR A 137 -16.96 10.87 -6.43
C TYR A 137 -15.49 10.85 -6.86
N ILE A 138 -14.74 9.89 -6.33
CA ILE A 138 -13.34 9.70 -6.67
C ILE A 138 -13.25 8.62 -7.74
N LYS A 139 -12.55 8.93 -8.83
CA LYS A 139 -12.21 8.02 -9.92
C LYS A 139 -10.96 7.22 -9.53
N GLY A 140 -10.89 5.97 -9.98
CA GLY A 140 -9.77 5.08 -9.71
C GLY A 140 -9.91 4.31 -8.39
N PRO A 141 -8.98 3.38 -8.11
CA PRO A 141 -8.99 2.54 -6.91
C PRO A 141 -8.84 3.38 -5.65
N ASN A 142 -9.87 3.42 -4.81
CA ASN A 142 -9.85 4.16 -3.56
C ASN A 142 -10.49 3.38 -2.42
N GLY A 143 -9.99 3.60 -1.21
CA GLY A 143 -10.61 3.14 0.02
C GLY A 143 -11.57 4.16 0.61
N ARG A 144 -11.58 4.28 1.94
CA ARG A 144 -12.47 5.18 2.67
C ARG A 144 -12.17 6.65 2.36
N VAL A 145 -13.13 7.35 1.75
CA VAL A 145 -13.04 8.78 1.44
C VAL A 145 -13.62 9.63 2.58
N LYS A 146 -12.87 10.63 3.05
CA LYS A 146 -13.36 11.65 4.00
C LYS A 146 -13.63 12.95 3.26
N TRP A 147 -14.89 13.40 3.28
CA TRP A 147 -15.32 14.64 2.63
C TRP A 147 -15.48 15.77 3.64
N TYR A 148 -15.06 16.99 3.27
CA TYR A 148 -15.34 18.19 4.04
C TYR A 148 -15.44 19.43 3.13
N SER A 149 -16.07 20.49 3.64
CA SER A 149 -16.22 21.77 2.93
C SER A 149 -15.39 22.84 3.62
N GLY A 150 -14.65 23.63 2.85
CA GLY A 150 -13.93 24.81 3.35
C GLY A 150 -14.88 25.94 3.75
N ASN A 151 -16.09 25.99 3.22
CA ASN A 151 -17.10 26.98 3.62
C ASN A 151 -18.51 26.38 3.61
N LYS A 152 -18.93 25.87 4.79
CA LYS A 152 -20.25 25.24 5.00
C LYS A 152 -21.42 26.21 4.83
N LYS A 153 -21.19 27.53 4.93
CA LYS A 153 -22.24 28.54 4.70
C LYS A 153 -22.61 28.65 3.22
N VAL A 154 -21.64 28.43 2.33
CA VAL A 154 -21.82 28.48 0.87
C VAL A 154 -22.21 27.11 0.31
N ALA A 155 -21.47 26.06 0.65
CA ALA A 155 -21.75 24.70 0.19
C ALA A 155 -21.45 23.65 1.26
N THR A 156 -22.32 22.65 1.40
CA THR A 156 -22.10 21.50 2.30
C THR A 156 -21.92 20.22 1.50
N VAL A 157 -21.14 19.29 2.01
CA VAL A 157 -20.92 17.97 1.41
C VAL A 157 -21.28 16.86 2.39
N SER A 158 -21.97 15.83 1.93
CA SER A 158 -22.27 14.64 2.73
C SER A 158 -21.10 13.66 2.77
N ARG A 159 -21.16 12.68 3.68
CA ARG A 159 -20.18 11.58 3.76
C ARG A 159 -20.03 10.78 2.45
N PHE A 160 -21.06 10.80 1.59
CA PHE A 160 -21.09 10.10 0.31
C PHE A 160 -20.76 11.00 -0.89
N GLY A 161 -20.26 12.22 -0.64
CA GLY A 161 -19.87 13.17 -1.70
C GLY A 161 -21.04 13.95 -2.32
N LYS A 162 -22.24 13.94 -1.73
CA LYS A 162 -23.36 14.78 -2.21
C LYS A 162 -23.15 16.22 -1.75
N VAL A 163 -22.83 17.11 -2.69
CA VAL A 163 -22.69 18.55 -2.47
C VAL A 163 -24.05 19.22 -2.58
N ARG A 164 -24.37 20.11 -1.65
CA ARG A 164 -25.57 20.97 -1.67
C ARG A 164 -25.15 22.44 -1.60
N ALA A 165 -25.66 23.24 -2.53
CA ALA A 165 -25.48 24.69 -2.55
C ALA A 165 -26.45 25.36 -1.57
N ARG A 166 -25.95 26.28 -0.74
CA ARG A 166 -26.73 26.98 0.30
C ARG A 166 -26.81 28.48 0.06
N LYS A 167 -25.66 29.13 -0.13
CA LYS A 167 -25.56 30.59 -0.30
C LYS A 167 -24.68 30.90 -1.51
N LYS A 168 -25.02 31.97 -2.24
CA LYS A 168 -24.20 32.51 -3.32
C LYS A 168 -22.77 32.78 -2.84
N GLY A 169 -21.78 32.43 -3.65
CA GLY A 169 -20.36 32.56 -3.31
C GLY A 169 -19.50 31.39 -3.81
N SER A 170 -18.25 31.34 -3.37
CA SER A 170 -17.31 30.25 -3.69
C SER A 170 -16.94 29.44 -2.46
N ALA A 171 -16.82 28.12 -2.63
CA ALA A 171 -16.38 27.19 -1.61
C ALA A 171 -15.53 26.08 -2.24
N VAL A 172 -14.52 25.60 -1.50
CA VAL A 172 -13.74 24.43 -1.93
C VAL A 172 -14.24 23.21 -1.16
N ILE A 173 -14.57 22.14 -1.89
CA ILE A 173 -14.86 20.83 -1.34
C ILE A 173 -13.61 19.98 -1.41
N TYR A 174 -13.31 19.31 -0.30
CA TYR A 174 -12.12 18.51 -0.11
C TYR A 174 -12.50 17.04 0.06
N ALA A 175 -11.77 16.17 -0.64
CA ALA A 175 -11.84 14.73 -0.50
C ALA A 175 -10.48 14.20 -0.08
N ARG A 176 -10.40 13.60 1.11
CA ARG A 176 -9.19 12.96 1.62
C ARG A 176 -9.26 11.46 1.43
N VAL A 177 -8.26 10.90 0.74
CA VAL A 177 -8.13 9.47 0.42
C VAL A 177 -6.71 9.06 0.76
N GLU A 178 -6.53 8.16 1.73
CA GLU A 178 -5.22 7.57 2.07
C GLU A 178 -4.08 8.61 2.16
N GLY A 179 -4.33 9.69 2.89
CA GLY A 179 -3.36 10.79 3.08
C GLY A 179 -3.35 11.83 1.96
N LYS A 180 -3.82 11.52 0.75
CA LYS A 180 -3.92 12.46 -0.37
C LYS A 180 -5.17 13.34 -0.28
N LEU A 181 -5.04 14.59 -0.71
CA LEU A 181 -6.10 15.59 -0.71
C LEU A 181 -6.46 15.99 -2.15
N LEU A 182 -7.70 15.73 -2.54
CA LEU A 182 -8.31 16.14 -3.80
C LEU A 182 -9.29 17.30 -3.55
N THR A 183 -9.39 18.23 -4.49
CA THR A 183 -10.16 19.47 -4.33
C THR A 183 -11.11 19.71 -5.49
N CYS A 184 -12.30 20.22 -5.19
CA CYS A 184 -13.28 20.71 -6.16
C CYS A 184 -13.71 22.13 -5.77
N GLN A 185 -13.53 23.09 -6.69
CA GLN A 185 -14.03 24.44 -6.52
C GLN A 185 -15.52 24.50 -6.89
N VAL A 186 -16.35 24.89 -5.94
CA VAL A 186 -17.79 25.05 -6.10
C VAL A 186 -18.13 26.54 -6.13
N THR A 187 -18.81 26.97 -7.18
CA THR A 187 -19.35 28.32 -7.31
C THR A 187 -20.86 28.25 -7.29
N VAL A 188 -21.48 28.93 -6.33
CA VAL A 188 -22.93 29.02 -6.19
C VAL A 188 -23.39 30.34 -6.79
N LYS A 189 -24.26 30.27 -7.79
CA LYS A 189 -24.92 31.42 -8.42
C LYS A 189 -26.28 31.69 -7.77
#